data_AF-X0YAM0-F1
#
_entry.id   AF-X0YAM0-F1
#
_cell.length_a   1.000
_cell.length_b   1.000
_cell.length_c   1.000
_cell.angle_alpha   90.00
_cell.angle_beta   90.00
_cell.angle_gamma   90.00
#
_symmetry.space_group_name_H-M   'P 1'
#
loop_
_entity.id
_entity.type
_entity.pdbx_description
1 polymer ?
#
loop_
_entity_poly.entity_id
_entity_poly.type
_entity_poly.pdbx_seq_one_letter_code
_entity_poly.pdbx_strand_id
1 'polypeptide(L)'
;MQLEVGRLEYELIAAVLTEGDSPRRSQVIDGITPEMFNGTLTARCWTAIKELHQESEMIDMFCVGDRMGGGKEDRVWCMEVATDHITYGSQFMHYAKKVRQAAYAVEVMRSASEIVDFISNMTDVTQTKNIAPTVQKM
;
A
#
# COMPACT_ATOMS: atom_id res chain seq x y z
N MET A 1 -1.19 14.28 9.70
CA MET A 1 -0.35 13.27 9.01
C MET A 1 -1.14 12.00 8.69
N GLN A 2 -1.79 11.32 9.65
CA GLN A 2 -2.62 10.12 9.35
C GLN A 2 -3.78 10.36 8.36
N LEU A 3 -4.44 11.52 8.40
CA LEU A 3 -5.55 11.86 7.50
C LEU A 3 -5.13 12.02 6.03
N GLU A 4 -3.87 12.37 5.77
CA GLU A 4 -3.37 12.56 4.39
C GLU A 4 -2.96 11.23 3.75
N VAL A 5 -2.43 10.29 4.52
CA VAL A 5 -2.02 8.96 4.01
C VAL A 5 -3.23 8.14 3.60
N GLY A 6 -4.27 8.10 4.43
CA GLY A 6 -5.51 7.41 4.08
C GLY A 6 -6.09 7.94 2.77
N ARG A 7 -6.13 9.26 2.59
CA ARG A 7 -6.58 9.88 1.33
C ARG A 7 -5.74 9.44 0.13
N LEU A 8 -4.41 9.38 0.25
CA LEU A 8 -3.53 8.98 -0.86
C LEU A 8 -3.73 7.51 -1.29
N GLU A 9 -4.09 6.63 -0.36
CA GLU A 9 -4.43 5.23 -0.67
C GLU A 9 -5.71 5.13 -1.49
N TYR A 10 -6.75 5.87 -1.10
CA TYR A 10 -7.99 5.95 -1.86
C TYR A 10 -7.77 6.53 -3.26
N GLU A 11 -6.98 7.60 -3.38
CA GLU A 11 -6.66 8.20 -4.68
C GLU A 11 -5.84 7.26 -5.59
N LEU A 12 -4.93 6.46 -5.01
CA LEU A 12 -4.20 5.42 -5.75
C LEU A 12 -5.14 4.33 -6.26
N ILE A 13 -6.00 3.80 -5.40
CA ILE A 13 -6.98 2.77 -5.76
C ILE A 13 -7.92 3.30 -6.84
N ALA A 14 -8.52 4.47 -6.63
CA ALA A 14 -9.42 5.10 -7.59
C ALA A 14 -8.76 5.27 -8.96
N ALA A 15 -7.51 5.77 -8.99
CA ALA A 15 -6.77 5.93 -10.23
C ALA A 15 -6.52 4.58 -10.92
N VAL A 16 -6.21 3.51 -10.18
CA VAL A 16 -6.02 2.17 -10.79
C VAL A 16 -7.33 1.57 -11.28
N LEU A 17 -8.44 1.74 -10.57
CA LEU A 17 -9.75 1.20 -10.95
C LEU A 17 -10.36 1.90 -12.18
N THR A 18 -10.00 3.17 -12.41
CA THR A 18 -10.58 4.00 -13.47
C THR A 18 -9.67 4.16 -14.68
N GLU A 19 -8.35 4.02 -14.52
CA GLU A 19 -7.40 4.05 -15.63
C GLU A 19 -7.55 2.79 -16.50
N GLY A 20 -7.61 2.99 -17.81
CA GLY A 20 -7.57 1.90 -18.78
C GLY A 20 -6.27 1.08 -18.69
N ASP A 21 -6.27 -0.09 -19.31
CA ASP A 21 -5.06 -0.91 -19.32
C ASP A 21 -3.89 -0.18 -19.99
N SER A 22 -2.76 -0.11 -19.29
CA SER A 22 -1.56 0.58 -19.77
C SER A 22 -0.30 0.04 -19.09
N PRO A 23 0.87 0.06 -19.77
CA PRO A 23 2.12 -0.42 -19.18
C PRO A 23 2.49 0.29 -17.86
N ARG A 24 2.11 1.57 -17.73
CA ARG A 24 2.38 2.36 -16.53
C ARG A 24 1.52 1.91 -15.35
N ARG A 25 0.27 1.53 -15.62
CA ARG A 25 -0.65 0.97 -14.62
C ARG A 25 -0.10 -0.37 -14.10
N SER A 26 0.33 -1.26 -14.99
CA SER A 26 0.96 -2.54 -14.61
C SER A 26 2.19 -2.33 -13.73
N GLN A 27 3.10 -1.40 -14.11
CA GLN A 27 4.27 -1.06 -13.31
C GLN A 27 3.93 -0.59 -11.88
N VAL A 28 2.80 0.11 -11.70
CA VAL A 28 2.35 0.50 -10.37
C VAL A 28 1.81 -0.67 -9.58
N ILE A 29 1.01 -1.54 -10.20
CA ILE A 29 0.47 -2.73 -9.52
C ILE A 29 1.60 -3.67 -9.09
N ASP A 30 2.62 -3.84 -9.94
CA ASP A 30 3.81 -4.63 -9.63
C ASP A 30 4.61 -4.04 -8.47
N GLY A 31 4.82 -2.72 -8.49
CA GLY A 31 5.68 -2.00 -7.55
C GLY A 31 5.04 -1.59 -6.23
N ILE A 32 3.81 -2.00 -5.94
CA ILE A 32 3.12 -1.77 -4.66
C ILE A 32 2.71 -3.12 -4.09
N THR A 33 2.95 -3.31 -2.80
CA THR A 33 2.49 -4.48 -2.05
C THR A 33 1.39 -4.09 -1.06
N PRO A 34 0.46 -5.00 -0.71
CA PRO A 34 -0.63 -4.70 0.22
C PRO A 34 -0.16 -4.18 1.59
N GLU A 35 1.01 -4.61 2.05
CA GLU A 35 1.60 -4.20 3.34
C GLU A 35 2.03 -2.72 3.35
N MET A 36 2.09 -2.07 2.18
CA MET A 36 2.37 -0.64 2.08
C MET A 36 1.16 0.24 2.40
N PHE A 37 -0.03 -0.34 2.51
CA PHE A 37 -1.25 0.36 2.89
C PHE A 37 -1.43 0.35 4.41
N ASN A 38 -1.77 1.51 4.97
CA ASN A 38 -2.10 1.67 6.38
C ASN A 38 -3.56 1.29 6.67
N GLY A 39 -4.46 1.42 5.69
CA GLY A 39 -5.86 1.00 5.84
C GLY A 39 -6.07 -0.50 5.59
N THR A 40 -6.75 -1.19 6.49
CA THR A 40 -7.07 -2.63 6.30
C THR A 40 -7.92 -2.88 5.05
N LEU A 41 -8.88 -1.99 4.77
CA LEU A 41 -9.78 -2.14 3.63
C LEU A 41 -9.08 -1.81 2.29
N THR A 42 -8.24 -0.76 2.28
CA THR A 42 -7.44 -0.38 1.11
C THR A 42 -6.37 -1.42 0.79
N ALA A 43 -5.73 -2.00 1.82
CA ALA A 43 -4.83 -3.15 1.67
C ALA A 43 -5.54 -4.36 1.04
N ARG A 44 -6.73 -4.73 1.55
CA ARG A 44 -7.54 -5.83 1.01
C ARG A 44 -7.93 -5.59 -0.45
N CYS A 45 -8.35 -4.37 -0.78
CA CYS A 45 -8.65 -3.98 -2.17
C CYS A 45 -7.41 -4.13 -3.06
N TRP A 46 -6.24 -3.70 -2.58
CA TRP A 46 -5.01 -3.83 -3.36
C TRP A 46 -4.58 -5.28 -3.56
N THR A 47 -4.81 -6.16 -2.59
CA THR A 47 -4.63 -7.61 -2.75
C THR A 47 -5.47 -8.14 -3.92
N ALA A 48 -6.76 -7.80 -3.95
CA ALA A 48 -7.65 -8.19 -5.03
C ALA A 48 -7.20 -7.65 -6.41
N ILE A 49 -6.73 -6.39 -6.46
CA ILE A 49 -6.14 -5.80 -7.67
C ILE A 49 -4.92 -6.61 -8.14
N LYS A 50 -4.02 -6.99 -7.22
CA LYS A 50 -2.82 -7.77 -7.56
C LYS A 50 -3.17 -9.17 -8.07
N GLU A 51 -4.13 -9.85 -7.45
CA GLU A 51 -4.56 -11.19 -7.89
C GLU A 51 -5.13 -11.14 -9.31
N LEU A 52 -6.06 -10.20 -9.57
CA LEU A 52 -6.62 -9.98 -10.91
C LEU A 52 -5.52 -9.64 -11.93
N HIS A 53 -4.54 -8.82 -11.54
CA HIS A 53 -3.40 -8.48 -12.40
C HIS A 53 -2.56 -9.70 -12.76
N GLN A 54 -2.23 -10.55 -11.78
CA GLN A 54 -1.46 -11.78 -11.98
C GLN A 54 -2.18 -12.78 -12.88
N GLU A 55 -3.50 -12.83 -12.77
CA GLU A 55 -4.37 -13.69 -13.59
C GLU A 55 -4.67 -13.09 -14.97
N SER A 56 -4.18 -11.88 -15.25
CA SER A 56 -4.48 -11.12 -16.48
C SER A 56 -5.99 -10.91 -16.69
N GLU A 57 -6.73 -10.77 -15.59
CA GLU A 57 -8.17 -10.48 -15.59
C GLU A 57 -8.44 -8.98 -15.63
N MET A 58 -9.70 -8.63 -15.93
CA MET A 58 -10.14 -7.25 -15.94
C MET A 58 -10.05 -6.65 -14.53
N ILE A 59 -9.41 -5.49 -14.44
CA ILE A 59 -9.33 -4.72 -13.20
C ILE A 59 -10.24 -3.51 -13.38
N ASP A 60 -11.41 -3.56 -12.77
CA ASP A 60 -12.34 -2.45 -12.61
C ASP A 60 -13.02 -2.53 -11.24
N MET A 61 -13.82 -1.53 -10.89
CA MET A 61 -14.51 -1.46 -9.60
C MET A 61 -15.43 -2.65 -9.30
N PHE A 62 -15.99 -3.31 -10.32
CA PHE A 62 -16.87 -4.46 -10.14
C PHE A 62 -16.07 -5.74 -9.94
N CYS A 63 -15.10 -6.01 -10.82
CA CYS A 63 -14.24 -7.19 -10.74
C CYS A 63 -13.42 -7.20 -9.43
N VAL A 64 -12.89 -6.04 -9.03
CA VAL A 64 -12.13 -5.92 -7.77
C VAL A 64 -13.06 -6.09 -6.57
N GLY A 65 -14.23 -5.45 -6.57
CA GLY A 65 -15.22 -5.61 -5.49
C GLY A 65 -15.68 -7.06 -5.34
N ASP A 66 -15.84 -7.80 -6.44
CA ASP A 66 -16.13 -9.23 -6.42
C ASP A 66 -15.00 -10.06 -5.83
N ARG A 67 -13.77 -9.74 -6.22
CA ARG A 67 -12.59 -10.45 -5.75
C ARG A 67 -12.35 -10.28 -4.24
N MET A 68 -12.74 -9.13 -3.67
CA MET A 68 -12.59 -8.87 -2.23
C MET A 68 -13.46 -9.78 -1.34
N GLY A 69 -14.50 -10.43 -1.88
CA GLY A 69 -15.27 -11.47 -1.21
C GLY A 69 -16.42 -11.00 -0.31
N GLY A 70 -16.61 -9.69 -0.09
CA GLY A 70 -17.71 -9.12 0.69
C GLY A 70 -19.02 -8.90 -0.08
N GLY A 71 -19.09 -9.36 -1.33
CA GLY A 71 -20.30 -9.28 -2.15
C GLY A 71 -20.70 -7.83 -2.46
N LYS A 72 -21.96 -7.46 -2.20
CA LYS A 72 -22.51 -6.15 -2.61
C LYS A 72 -21.81 -4.97 -1.93
N GLU A 73 -21.41 -5.12 -0.67
CA GLU A 73 -20.79 -4.02 0.10
C GLU A 73 -19.43 -3.62 -0.47
N ASP A 74 -18.59 -4.60 -0.83
CA ASP A 74 -17.28 -4.33 -1.43
C ASP A 74 -17.39 -3.72 -2.82
N ARG A 75 -18.37 -4.15 -3.62
CA ARG A 75 -18.67 -3.49 -4.91
C ARG A 75 -19.08 -2.03 -4.70
N VAL A 76 -19.96 -1.75 -3.75
CA VAL A 76 -20.40 -0.38 -3.45
C VAL A 76 -19.23 0.46 -3.00
N TRP A 77 -18.40 -0.05 -2.09
CA TRP A 77 -17.20 0.64 -1.65
C TRP A 77 -16.23 0.92 -2.81
N CYS A 78 -15.96 -0.08 -3.68
CA CYS A 78 -15.08 0.15 -4.83
C CYS A 78 -15.64 1.20 -5.80
N MET A 79 -16.96 1.23 -6.00
CA MET A 79 -17.62 2.27 -6.79
C MET A 79 -17.47 3.63 -6.14
N GLU A 80 -17.75 3.78 -4.85
CA GLU A 80 -17.60 5.04 -4.10
C GLU A 80 -16.16 5.56 -4.18
N VAL A 81 -15.18 4.67 -4.00
CA VAL A 81 -13.77 5.03 -4.15
C VAL A 81 -13.46 5.50 -5.57
N ALA A 82 -13.93 4.77 -6.58
CA ALA A 82 -13.73 5.13 -7.98
C ALA A 82 -14.43 6.44 -8.38
N THR A 83 -15.55 6.81 -7.76
CA THR A 83 -16.32 8.02 -8.09
C THR A 83 -15.91 9.26 -7.29
N ASP A 84 -15.58 9.11 -6.02
CA ASP A 84 -15.36 10.25 -5.12
C ASP A 84 -13.91 10.76 -5.15
N HIS A 85 -13.00 9.94 -5.68
CA HIS A 85 -11.57 10.23 -5.79
C HIS A 85 -11.09 10.31 -7.25
N ILE A 86 -11.97 10.73 -8.17
CA ILE A 86 -11.71 10.88 -9.61
C ILE A 86 -10.57 11.85 -9.94
N THR A 87 -10.03 12.58 -8.97
CA THR A 87 -9.37 13.85 -9.23
C THR A 87 -8.37 13.80 -10.37
N TYR A 88 -7.54 12.75 -10.54
CA TYR A 88 -6.73 12.61 -11.76
C TYR A 88 -6.31 11.15 -12.04
N GLY A 89 -7.04 10.41 -12.88
CA GLY A 89 -6.61 9.09 -13.38
C GLY A 89 -5.17 9.08 -13.90
N SER A 90 -4.69 10.19 -14.46
CA SER A 90 -3.30 10.35 -14.93
C SER A 90 -2.22 10.46 -13.84
N GLN A 91 -2.56 10.47 -12.55
CA GLN A 91 -1.61 10.67 -11.44
C GLN A 91 -1.33 9.41 -10.61
N PHE A 92 -1.72 8.20 -11.03
CA PHE A 92 -1.44 6.97 -10.28
C PHE A 92 0.06 6.79 -9.94
N MET A 93 0.99 7.23 -10.81
CA MET A 93 2.43 7.22 -10.52
C MET A 93 2.80 8.12 -9.33
N HIS A 94 2.16 9.28 -9.20
CA HIS A 94 2.36 10.19 -8.08
C HIS A 94 1.85 9.56 -6.78
N TYR A 95 0.63 9.05 -6.79
CA TYR A 95 0.02 8.42 -5.61
C TYR A 95 0.78 7.16 -5.19
N ALA A 96 1.19 6.31 -6.13
CA ALA A 96 2.02 5.14 -5.86
C ALA A 96 3.35 5.51 -5.21
N LYS A 97 4.01 6.59 -5.70
CA LYS A 97 5.22 7.10 -5.07
C LYS A 97 4.97 7.55 -3.64
N LYS A 98 3.85 8.24 -3.37
CA LYS A 98 3.50 8.73 -2.03
C LYS A 98 3.17 7.60 -1.06
N VAL A 99 2.42 6.59 -1.49
CA VAL A 99 2.13 5.39 -0.70
C VAL A 99 3.43 4.65 -0.34
N ARG A 100 4.34 4.43 -1.30
CA ARG A 100 5.67 3.85 -1.00
C ARG A 100 6.47 4.68 0.01
N GLN A 101 6.50 6.00 -0.19
CA GLN A 101 7.22 6.89 0.73
C GLN A 101 6.67 6.81 2.16
N ALA A 102 5.35 6.75 2.32
CA ALA A 102 4.72 6.58 3.62
C ALA A 102 5.07 5.22 4.24
N ALA A 103 4.97 4.13 3.48
CA ALA A 103 5.31 2.79 3.94
C ALA A 103 6.78 2.68 4.40
N TYR A 104 7.72 3.20 3.61
CA TYR A 104 9.14 3.20 4.00
C TYR A 104 9.42 4.07 5.23
N ALA A 105 8.73 5.20 5.38
CA ALA A 105 8.87 6.02 6.57
C ALA A 105 8.41 5.27 7.83
N VAL A 106 7.29 4.54 7.75
CA VAL A 106 6.80 3.69 8.85
C VAL A 106 7.81 2.62 9.20
N GLU A 107 8.36 1.93 8.19
CA GLU A 107 9.34 0.86 8.40
C GLU A 107 10.63 1.40 9.04
N VAL A 108 11.14 2.54 8.56
CA VAL A 108 12.31 3.19 9.16
C VAL A 108 12.05 3.58 10.62
N MET A 109 10.86 4.12 10.94
CA MET A 109 10.50 4.47 12.32
C MET A 109 10.42 3.21 13.22
N ARG A 110 9.86 2.11 12.70
CA ARG A 110 9.78 0.83 13.41
C ARG A 110 11.18 0.30 13.73
N SER A 111 12.05 0.19 12.72
CA SER A 111 13.41 -0.30 12.91
C SER A 111 14.25 0.61 13.81
N ALA A 112 14.08 1.93 13.71
CA ALA A 112 14.74 2.87 14.63
C ALA A 112 14.30 2.65 16.09
N SER A 113 13.01 2.40 16.32
CA SER A 113 12.48 2.09 17.65
C SER A 113 13.06 0.79 18.19
N GLU A 114 13.12 -0.26 17.37
CA GLU A 114 13.73 -1.55 17.75
C GLU A 114 15.21 -1.42 18.11
N ILE A 115 15.95 -0.57 17.40
CA ILE A 115 17.35 -0.27 17.72
C ILE A 115 17.45 0.48 19.05
N VAL A 116 16.59 1.47 19.30
CA VAL A 116 16.57 2.21 20.57
C VAL A 116 16.23 1.29 21.75
N ASP A 117 15.23 0.42 21.57
CA ASP A 117 14.84 -0.57 22.58
C ASP A 117 15.96 -1.56 22.86
N PHE A 118 16.64 -2.05 21.81
CA PHE A 118 17.82 -2.89 21.95
C PHE A 118 18.91 -2.17 22.77
N ILE A 119 19.25 -0.94 22.40
CA ILE A 119 20.29 -0.15 23.08
C ILE A 119 19.94 0.10 24.55
N SER A 120 18.69 0.44 24.83
CA SER A 120 18.22 0.77 26.18
C SER A 120 18.26 -0.44 27.13
N ASN A 121 18.17 -1.65 26.58
CA ASN A 121 18.23 -2.90 27.33
C ASN A 121 19.63 -3.53 27.37
N MET A 122 20.66 -2.89 26.79
CA MET A 122 22.03 -3.38 26.88
C MET A 122 22.56 -3.27 28.31
N THR A 123 23.10 -4.38 28.81
CA THR A 123 23.77 -4.42 30.13
C THR A 123 25.29 -4.35 30.01
N ASP A 124 25.82 -4.49 28.79
CA ASP A 124 27.26 -4.42 28.46
C ASP A 124 27.47 -3.74 27.10
N VAL A 125 28.40 -2.79 27.04
CA VAL A 125 28.78 -2.02 25.84
C VAL A 125 29.26 -2.93 24.69
N THR A 126 29.79 -4.12 24.97
CA THR A 126 30.22 -5.08 23.93
C THR A 126 29.05 -5.61 23.08
N GLN A 127 27.81 -5.50 23.55
CA GLN A 127 26.58 -5.88 22.82
C GLN A 127 26.26 -4.94 21.65
N THR A 128 26.89 -3.77 21.57
CA THR A 128 26.73 -2.83 20.44
C THR A 128 27.13 -3.43 19.08
N LYS A 129 28.00 -4.44 19.06
CA LYS A 129 28.35 -5.19 17.83
C LYS A 129 27.17 -5.97 17.23
N ASN A 130 26.13 -6.22 18.02
CA ASN A 130 24.91 -6.92 17.58
C ASN A 130 23.82 -5.98 17.06
N ILE A 131 24.08 -4.67 16.92
CA ILE A 131 23.14 -3.73 16.29
C ILE A 131 23.08 -3.94 14.78
N ALA A 132 24.20 -4.29 14.15
CA ALA A 132 24.30 -4.45 12.69
C ALA A 132 23.40 -5.56 12.09
N PRO A 133 23.24 -6.75 12.71
CA PRO A 133 22.29 -7.77 12.27
C PRO A 133 20.81 -7.34 12.30
N THR A 134 20.44 -6.46 13.23
CA THR A 134 19.08 -5.90 13.33
C THR A 134 18.77 -4.98 12.14
N VAL A 135 19.79 -4.29 11.62
CA VAL A 135 19.69 -3.43 10.42
C VAL A 135 19.72 -4.25 9.13
N GLN A 136 20.44 -5.38 9.08
CA GLN A 136 20.59 -6.22 7.88
C GLN A 136 19.32 -7.01 7.47
N LYS A 137 18.25 -6.98 8.27
CA LYS A 137 16.95 -7.57 7.92
C LYS A 137 15.99 -6.59 7.23
N MET A 138 16.43 -5.35 6.99
CA MET A 138 15.74 -4.33 6.17
C MET A 138 16.13 -4.44 4.70
#